data_AF-A0A7X1Y880-F1
#
_entry.id   AF-A0A7X1Y880-F1
#
_cell.length_a   1.000
_cell.length_b   1.000
_cell.length_c   1.000
_cell.angle_alpha   90.00
_cell.angle_beta   90.00
_cell.angle_gamma   90.00
#
_symmetry.space_group_name_H-M   'P 1'
#
loop_
_entity.id
_entity.type
_entity.pdbx_description
1 polymer ?
#
loop_
_entity_poly.entity_id
_entity_poly.type
_entity_poly.pdbx_seq_one_letter_code
_entity_poly.pdbx_strand_id
1 'polypeptide(L)'
;MRLHIRYQDGAGTITEREISDLRKETDNTVDAFCHTRNERRSFNLDRIIRSMSVDTGELLNPYQLVPQMRDPESLDSLTWKVRQAIKALKFFSLTTRGFSKRERQHLNKFVKELIAVPQSDEEISDWIYDLWCADLYQYREGDVEEYKGLLEHIPNSLLEACRAYAKKIVGGSTSKPESLGWLERIENEFNSHRVVHAPALPRHDCSPTALG
;
A
#
# COMPACT_ATOMS: atom_id res chain seq x y z
N MET A 1 -22.63 2.16 17.06
CA MET A 1 -22.28 1.78 15.67
C MET A 1 -21.49 0.48 15.71
N ARG A 2 -21.87 -0.50 14.90
CA ARG A 2 -21.10 -1.75 14.69
C ARG A 2 -20.48 -1.72 13.31
N LEU A 3 -19.24 -2.21 13.21
CA LEU A 3 -18.48 -2.24 11.96
C LEU A 3 -18.00 -3.64 11.63
N HIS A 4 -18.10 -3.98 10.35
CA HIS A 4 -17.37 -5.09 9.76
C HIS A 4 -16.07 -4.55 9.17
N ILE A 5 -14.92 -5.00 9.69
CA ILE A 5 -13.60 -4.62 9.18
C ILE A 5 -12.85 -5.82 8.60
N ARG A 6 -12.19 -5.59 7.47
CA ARG A 6 -11.15 -6.47 6.93
C ARG A 6 -9.80 -5.94 7.41
N TYR A 7 -9.14 -6.69 8.29
CA TYR A 7 -7.96 -6.24 9.02
C TYR A 7 -6.77 -7.16 8.77
N GLN A 8 -5.62 -6.57 8.42
CA GLN A 8 -4.35 -7.26 8.28
C GLN A 8 -3.59 -7.21 9.62
N ASP A 9 -3.26 -8.34 10.22
CA ASP A 9 -2.46 -8.34 11.44
C ASP A 9 -0.96 -8.10 11.17
N GLY A 10 -0.14 -8.10 12.24
CA GLY A 10 1.30 -7.87 12.12
C GLY A 10 2.06 -8.99 11.41
N ALA A 11 1.46 -10.17 11.25
CA ALA A 11 2.02 -11.30 10.50
C ALA A 11 1.51 -11.31 9.04
N GLY A 12 0.82 -10.25 8.62
CA GLY A 12 0.25 -10.15 7.27
C GLY A 12 -1.04 -10.94 7.07
N THR A 13 -1.54 -11.64 8.09
CA THR A 13 -2.77 -12.44 7.97
C THR A 13 -3.98 -11.53 7.97
N ILE A 14 -4.83 -11.68 6.95
CA ILE A 14 -6.05 -10.89 6.80
C ILE A 14 -7.21 -11.64 7.42
N THR A 15 -7.97 -10.92 8.25
CA THR A 15 -9.12 -11.46 8.94
C THR A 15 -10.29 -10.50 8.91
N GLU A 16 -11.49 -11.06 8.78
CA GLU A 16 -12.73 -10.32 8.97
C GLU A 16 -13.05 -10.25 10.47
N ARG A 17 -13.44 -9.07 10.94
CA ARG A 17 -13.76 -8.78 12.36
C ARG A 17 -15.01 -7.93 12.45
N GLU A 18 -15.86 -8.23 13.42
CA GLU A 18 -16.92 -7.32 13.86
C GLU A 18 -16.46 -6.56 15.11
N ILE A 19 -16.52 -5.22 15.07
CA ILE A 19 -16.09 -4.34 16.16
C ILE A 19 -17.17 -3.31 16.53
N SER A 20 -17.22 -2.92 17.81
CA SER A 20 -18.11 -1.87 18.32
C SER A 20 -17.42 -1.00 19.37
N ASP A 21 -18.15 0.02 19.85
CA ASP A 21 -17.73 0.87 20.97
C ASP A 21 -16.35 1.51 20.78
N LEU A 22 -16.14 2.01 19.55
CA LEU A 22 -14.88 2.58 19.10
C LEU A 22 -14.52 3.82 19.91
N ARG A 23 -13.26 3.88 20.32
CA ARG A 23 -12.66 5.00 21.03
C ARG A 23 -11.30 5.29 20.43
N LYS A 24 -11.00 6.58 20.27
CA LYS A 24 -9.64 7.00 19.92
C LYS A 24 -8.70 6.59 21.04
N GLU A 25 -7.65 5.85 20.68
CA GLU A 25 -6.55 5.54 21.60
C GLU A 25 -5.33 6.39 21.23
N THR A 26 -4.98 6.44 19.95
CA THR A 26 -3.96 7.35 19.38
C THR A 26 -4.44 7.91 18.04
N ASP A 27 -3.64 8.73 17.36
CA ASP A 27 -3.97 9.22 16.02
C ASP A 27 -3.99 8.11 14.95
N ASN A 28 -3.36 6.96 15.22
CA ASN A 28 -3.26 5.82 14.30
C ASN A 28 -3.91 4.54 14.85
N THR A 29 -4.49 4.57 16.05
CA THR A 29 -5.11 3.39 16.66
C THR A 29 -6.47 3.71 17.27
N VAL A 30 -7.39 2.76 17.11
CA VAL A 30 -8.71 2.77 17.76
C VAL A 30 -8.79 1.59 18.72
N ASP A 31 -9.22 1.85 19.94
CA ASP A 31 -9.67 0.83 20.88
C ASP A 31 -11.13 0.49 20.57
N ALA A 32 -11.44 -0.80 20.42
CA ALA A 32 -12.78 -1.27 20.13
C ALA A 32 -13.06 -2.62 20.78
N PHE A 33 -14.33 -2.91 21.05
CA PHE A 33 -14.75 -4.25 21.45
C PHE A 33 -14.82 -5.16 20.23
N CYS A 34 -14.04 -6.25 20.23
CA CYS A 34 -13.95 -7.22 19.15
C CYS A 34 -14.87 -8.40 19.43
N HIS A 35 -15.98 -8.51 18.68
CA HIS A 35 -17.00 -9.56 18.89
C HIS A 35 -16.47 -10.95 18.55
N THR A 36 -15.56 -11.07 17.58
CA THR A 36 -14.94 -12.35 17.20
C THR A 36 -14.05 -12.93 18.32
N ARG A 37 -13.50 -12.07 19.18
CA ARG A 37 -12.61 -12.48 20.29
C ARG A 37 -13.25 -12.32 21.66
N ASN A 38 -14.42 -11.69 21.73
CA ASN A 38 -15.14 -11.36 22.96
C ASN A 38 -14.30 -10.55 23.97
N GLU A 39 -13.50 -9.58 23.49
CA GLU A 39 -12.61 -8.75 24.30
C GLU A 39 -12.33 -7.38 23.66
N ARG A 40 -11.81 -6.41 24.42
CA ARG A 40 -11.33 -5.13 23.86
C ARG A 40 -9.95 -5.29 23.24
N ARG A 41 -9.74 -4.68 22.07
CA ARG A 41 -8.46 -4.69 21.36
C ARG A 41 -8.21 -3.35 20.67
N SER A 42 -6.93 -3.03 20.53
CA SER A 42 -6.46 -1.91 19.72
C SER A 42 -6.27 -2.33 18.26
N PHE A 43 -6.76 -1.53 17.33
CA PHE A 43 -6.66 -1.73 15.89
C PHE A 43 -5.91 -0.56 15.25
N ASN A 44 -4.86 -0.85 14.49
CA ASN A 44 -4.14 0.17 13.74
C ASN A 44 -4.91 0.52 12.46
N LEU A 45 -5.13 1.82 12.21
CA LEU A 45 -5.92 2.30 11.07
C LEU A 45 -5.32 1.93 9.72
N ASP A 46 -3.99 1.92 9.58
CA ASP A 46 -3.29 1.60 8.34
C ASP A 46 -3.40 0.12 7.95
N ARG A 47 -3.82 -0.70 8.91
CA ARG A 47 -4.07 -2.14 8.76
C ARG A 47 -5.55 -2.46 8.50
N ILE A 48 -6.44 -1.47 8.57
CA ILE A 48 -7.83 -1.61 8.13
C ILE A 48 -7.86 -1.46 6.61
N ILE A 49 -8.00 -2.59 5.92
CA ILE A 49 -8.12 -2.65 4.46
C ILE A 49 -9.49 -2.12 4.02
N ARG A 50 -10.52 -2.50 4.77
CA ARG A 50 -11.91 -2.16 4.49
C ARG A 50 -12.66 -2.01 5.81
N SER A 51 -13.49 -0.99 5.94
CA SER A 51 -14.43 -0.82 7.06
C SER A 51 -15.81 -0.50 6.54
N MET A 52 -16.83 -1.21 7.05
CA MET A 52 -18.20 -1.10 6.59
C MET A 52 -19.16 -1.06 7.78
N SER A 53 -20.14 -0.16 7.73
CA SER A 53 -21.23 -0.12 8.70
C SER A 53 -22.06 -1.41 8.60
N VAL A 54 -22.28 -2.09 9.73
CA VAL A 54 -23.15 -3.28 9.77
C VAL A 54 -24.61 -2.88 9.52
N ASP A 55 -25.01 -1.70 9.98
CA ASP A 55 -26.39 -1.24 9.93
C ASP A 55 -26.80 -0.76 8.53
N THR A 56 -25.88 -0.10 7.81
CA THR A 56 -26.17 0.54 6.50
C THR A 56 -25.48 -0.13 5.31
N GLY A 57 -24.47 -0.97 5.54
CA GLY A 57 -23.62 -1.52 4.48
C GLY A 57 -22.69 -0.50 3.81
N GLU A 58 -22.65 0.74 4.31
CA GLU A 58 -21.82 1.79 3.74
C GLU A 58 -20.35 1.60 4.08
N LEU A 59 -19.48 1.87 3.10
CA LEU A 59 -18.05 1.86 3.29
C LEU A 59 -17.62 3.14 4.03
N LEU A 60 -16.94 2.98 5.16
CA LEU A 60 -16.53 4.08 6.03
C LEU A 60 -15.03 4.30 5.94
N ASN A 61 -14.62 5.55 6.10
CA ASN A 61 -13.22 5.94 6.14
C ASN A 61 -12.59 5.53 7.48
N PRO A 62 -11.55 4.66 7.50
CA PRO A 62 -10.88 4.24 8.73
C PRO A 62 -10.37 5.41 9.60
N TYR A 63 -9.96 6.51 8.98
CA TYR A 63 -9.39 7.68 9.67
C TYR A 63 -10.46 8.62 10.23
N GLN A 64 -11.74 8.29 10.03
CA GLN A 64 -12.90 9.07 10.48
C GLN A 64 -13.88 8.21 11.30
N LEU A 65 -13.47 7.03 11.77
CA LEU A 65 -14.36 6.12 12.50
C LEU A 65 -14.81 6.63 13.87
N VAL A 66 -14.02 7.52 14.48
CA VAL A 66 -14.35 8.21 15.72
C VAL A 66 -14.17 9.71 15.50
N PRO A 67 -15.04 10.58 16.03
CA PRO A 67 -14.80 12.02 16.02
C PRO A 67 -13.42 12.33 16.59
N GLN A 68 -12.66 13.25 15.98
CA GLN A 68 -11.30 13.66 16.38
C GLN A 68 -10.15 12.69 16.02
N MET A 69 -10.40 11.59 15.29
CA MET A 69 -9.32 10.69 14.87
C MET A 69 -8.28 11.39 14.02
N ARG A 70 -8.73 12.01 12.93
CA ARG A 70 -7.86 12.72 12.01
C ARG A 70 -8.63 13.83 11.31
N ASP A 71 -7.92 14.83 10.81
CA ASP A 71 -8.52 15.89 10.00
C ASP A 71 -9.15 15.28 8.72
N PRO A 72 -10.42 15.58 8.39
CA PRO A 72 -11.05 15.17 7.14
C PRO A 72 -10.27 15.59 5.88
N GLU A 73 -9.53 16.69 5.95
CA GLU A 73 -8.71 17.25 4.86
C GLU A 73 -7.27 16.73 4.86
N SER A 74 -6.89 15.90 5.83
CA SER A 74 -5.56 15.27 5.81
C SER A 74 -5.39 14.31 4.63
N LEU A 75 -4.15 14.11 4.19
CA LEU A 75 -3.82 13.14 3.15
C LEU A 75 -4.34 11.74 3.49
N ASP A 76 -4.32 11.34 4.76
CA ASP A 76 -4.79 10.01 5.13
C ASP A 76 -6.30 9.84 4.96
N SER A 77 -7.06 10.87 5.34
CA SER A 77 -8.51 10.90 5.21
C SER A 77 -8.94 11.05 3.76
N LEU A 78 -8.20 11.78 2.94
CA LEU A 78 -8.52 11.96 1.53
C LEU A 78 -8.15 10.72 0.70
N THR A 79 -7.02 10.07 0.99
CA THR A 79 -6.45 8.99 0.17
C THR A 79 -6.88 7.57 0.52
N TRP A 80 -7.68 7.37 1.57
CA TRP A 80 -7.99 6.03 2.08
C TRP A 80 -8.50 5.02 1.04
N LYS A 81 -9.31 5.44 0.06
CA LYS A 81 -9.84 4.56 -0.99
C LYS A 81 -8.79 4.12 -2.01
N VAL A 82 -7.74 4.91 -2.19
CA VAL A 82 -6.68 4.68 -3.18
C VAL A 82 -5.34 4.30 -2.53
N ARG A 83 -5.28 4.25 -1.19
CA ARG A 83 -4.03 4.05 -0.43
C ARG A 83 -3.28 2.80 -0.86
N GLN A 84 -3.96 1.68 -1.12
CA GLN A 84 -3.29 0.44 -1.55
C GLN A 84 -2.58 0.60 -2.89
N ALA A 85 -3.16 1.38 -3.82
CA ALA A 85 -2.52 1.69 -5.09
C ALA A 85 -1.25 2.54 -4.91
N ILE A 86 -1.29 3.51 -3.99
CA ILE A 86 -0.14 4.35 -3.63
C ILE A 86 0.97 3.49 -3.00
N LYS A 87 0.62 2.65 -2.01
CA LYS A 87 1.56 1.72 -1.34
C LYS A 87 2.21 0.79 -2.36
N ALA A 88 1.43 0.22 -3.28
CA ALA A 88 1.95 -0.68 -4.31
C ALA A 88 2.91 0.03 -5.28
N LEU A 89 2.56 1.23 -5.77
CA LEU A 89 3.47 2.01 -6.63
C LEU A 89 4.74 2.44 -5.90
N LYS A 90 4.64 2.78 -4.60
CA LYS A 90 5.81 3.07 -3.77
C LYS A 90 6.72 1.85 -3.69
N PHE A 91 6.17 0.69 -3.37
CA PHE A 91 6.92 -0.55 -3.28
C PHE A 91 7.56 -0.95 -4.61
N PHE A 92 6.80 -0.84 -5.70
CA PHE A 92 7.29 -1.06 -7.06
C PHE A 92 8.47 -0.14 -7.38
N SER A 93 8.39 1.14 -7.04
CA SER A 93 9.49 2.08 -7.19
C SER A 93 10.73 1.65 -6.42
N LEU A 94 10.58 1.31 -5.13
CA LEU A 94 11.65 0.87 -4.25
C LEU A 94 12.38 -0.40 -4.76
N THR A 95 11.68 -1.27 -5.47
CA THR A 95 12.19 -2.55 -5.97
C THR A 95 12.57 -2.54 -7.47
N THR A 96 12.58 -1.38 -8.12
CA THR A 96 12.95 -1.24 -9.54
C THR A 96 14.09 -0.24 -9.76
N ARG A 97 13.87 1.03 -9.42
CA ARG A 97 14.80 2.14 -9.64
C ARG A 97 15.20 2.86 -8.34
N GLY A 98 14.60 2.49 -7.21
CA GLY A 98 14.70 3.21 -5.95
C GLY A 98 13.60 4.27 -5.80
N PHE A 99 13.73 5.14 -4.80
CA PHE A 99 12.71 6.13 -4.46
C PHE A 99 13.28 7.56 -4.43
N SER A 100 13.83 7.97 -5.57
CA SER A 100 14.48 9.27 -5.75
C SER A 100 13.45 10.39 -5.98
N LYS A 101 13.94 11.64 -6.11
CA LYS A 101 13.08 12.81 -6.40
C LYS A 101 12.19 12.60 -7.63
N ARG A 102 12.69 11.94 -8.67
CA ARG A 102 11.93 11.69 -9.91
C ARG A 102 10.74 10.78 -9.66
N GLU A 103 10.94 9.66 -8.98
CA GLU A 103 9.87 8.72 -8.67
C GLU A 103 8.86 9.33 -7.70
N ARG A 104 9.30 10.11 -6.71
CA ARG A 104 8.41 10.88 -5.84
C ARG A 104 7.50 11.83 -6.63
N GLN A 105 8.04 12.54 -7.62
CA GLN A 105 7.23 13.40 -8.50
C GLN A 105 6.18 12.61 -9.30
N HIS A 106 6.50 11.40 -9.75
CA HIS A 106 5.51 10.54 -10.38
C HIS A 106 4.40 10.14 -9.40
N LEU A 107 4.75 9.74 -8.17
CA LEU A 107 3.75 9.40 -7.17
C LEU A 107 2.90 10.61 -6.73
N ASN A 108 3.47 11.81 -6.60
CA ASN A 108 2.69 13.02 -6.30
C ASN A 108 1.64 13.30 -7.38
N LYS A 109 2.04 13.21 -8.66
CA LYS A 109 1.13 13.38 -9.79
C LYS A 109 0.03 12.31 -9.77
N PHE A 110 0.38 11.06 -9.47
CA PHE A 110 -0.61 9.99 -9.33
C PHE A 110 -1.63 10.30 -8.23
N VAL A 111 -1.20 10.75 -7.05
CA VAL A 111 -2.11 11.14 -5.95
C VAL A 111 -3.03 12.28 -6.39
N LYS A 112 -2.48 13.33 -6.99
CA LYS A 112 -3.24 14.52 -7.44
C LYS A 112 -4.21 14.24 -8.58
N GLU A 113 -3.92 13.26 -9.44
CA GLU A 113 -4.84 12.83 -10.50
C GLU A 113 -6.03 12.02 -9.95
N LEU A 114 -5.83 11.27 -8.87
CA LEU A 114 -6.89 10.46 -8.28
C LEU A 114 -7.76 11.24 -7.30
N ILE A 115 -7.16 12.17 -6.56
CA ILE A 115 -7.84 12.91 -5.50
C ILE A 115 -7.37 14.36 -5.50
N ALA A 116 -8.34 15.28 -5.41
CA ALA A 116 -8.05 16.67 -5.14
C ALA A 116 -7.50 16.80 -3.71
N VAL A 117 -6.20 17.08 -3.60
CA VAL A 117 -5.50 17.29 -2.34
C VAL A 117 -5.01 18.73 -2.28
N PRO A 118 -5.29 19.49 -1.20
CA PRO A 118 -4.79 20.86 -1.06
C PRO A 118 -3.29 20.94 -0.75
N GLN A 119 -2.67 19.82 -0.35
CA GLN A 119 -1.28 19.76 0.08
C GLN A 119 -0.28 20.00 -1.06
N SER A 120 0.88 20.55 -0.69
CA SER A 120 2.04 20.75 -1.57
C SER A 120 2.67 19.44 -2.04
N ASP A 121 3.51 19.50 -3.08
CA ASP A 121 4.24 18.32 -3.56
C ASP A 121 5.21 17.79 -2.49
N GLU A 122 5.83 18.67 -1.70
CA GLU A 122 6.71 18.32 -0.59
C GLU A 122 5.95 17.54 0.49
N GLU A 123 4.81 18.07 0.96
CA GLU A 123 3.98 17.39 1.97
C GLU A 123 3.51 16.02 1.52
N ILE A 124 3.09 15.89 0.25
CA ILE A 124 2.71 14.59 -0.31
C ILE A 124 3.92 13.66 -0.37
N SER A 125 5.08 14.16 -0.79
CA SER A 125 6.31 13.36 -0.89
C SER A 125 6.72 12.79 0.47
N ASP A 126 6.68 13.61 1.51
CA ASP A 126 7.05 13.23 2.87
C ASP A 126 6.04 12.21 3.42
N TRP A 127 4.75 12.46 3.24
CA TRP A 127 3.70 11.51 3.61
C TRP A 127 3.86 10.15 2.90
N ILE A 128 4.09 10.15 1.58
CA ILE A 128 4.34 8.90 0.84
C ILE A 128 5.62 8.23 1.33
N TYR A 129 6.66 9.01 1.64
CA TYR A 129 7.93 8.47 2.14
C TYR A 129 7.75 7.73 3.47
N ASP A 130 6.92 8.25 4.37
CA ASP A 130 6.64 7.63 5.67
C ASP A 130 5.62 6.49 5.61
N LEU A 131 4.81 6.43 4.55
CA LEU A 131 3.78 5.40 4.39
C LEU A 131 4.38 3.99 4.30
N TRP A 132 4.17 3.14 5.31
CA TRP A 132 4.54 1.71 5.21
C TRP A 132 3.91 1.11 3.94
N CYS A 133 4.66 0.30 3.19
CA CYS A 133 4.11 -0.39 2.01
C CYS A 133 4.13 -1.90 2.25
N ALA A 134 5.31 -2.52 2.16
CA ALA A 134 5.55 -3.89 2.54
C ALA A 134 7.03 -4.06 2.94
N ASP A 135 7.35 -5.17 3.59
CA ASP A 135 8.70 -5.48 4.04
C ASP A 135 9.63 -5.78 2.84
N LEU A 136 10.53 -4.82 2.56
CA LEU A 136 11.53 -4.94 1.51
C LEU A 136 12.56 -6.05 1.77
N TYR A 137 12.83 -6.37 3.03
CA TYR A 137 13.79 -7.40 3.41
C TYR A 137 13.18 -8.78 3.13
N GLN A 138 11.99 -9.06 3.64
CA GLN A 138 11.23 -10.30 3.36
C GLN A 138 11.08 -10.53 1.86
N TYR A 139 10.70 -9.48 1.12
CA TYR A 139 10.60 -9.55 -0.34
C TYR A 139 11.91 -9.96 -1.01
N ARG A 140 13.05 -9.39 -0.59
CA ARG A 140 14.37 -9.74 -1.14
C ARG A 140 14.80 -11.16 -0.84
N GLU A 141 14.32 -11.74 0.27
CA GLU A 141 14.52 -13.15 0.62
C GLU A 141 13.58 -14.10 -0.13
N GLY A 142 12.61 -13.56 -0.88
CA GLY A 142 11.68 -14.30 -1.72
C GLY A 142 10.26 -14.43 -1.15
N ASP A 143 9.99 -13.88 0.04
CA ASP A 143 8.63 -13.80 0.58
C ASP A 143 7.87 -12.62 -0.05
N VAL A 144 6.93 -12.95 -0.94
CA VAL A 144 6.16 -11.98 -1.71
C VAL A 144 4.78 -11.70 -1.12
N GLU A 145 4.38 -12.34 -0.02
CA GLU A 145 2.98 -12.39 0.41
C GLU A 145 2.44 -11.04 0.84
N GLU A 146 3.24 -10.22 1.55
CA GLU A 146 2.78 -8.88 1.96
C GLU A 146 2.58 -7.96 0.74
N TYR A 147 3.50 -8.00 -0.23
CA TYR A 147 3.37 -7.19 -1.45
C TYR A 147 2.23 -7.68 -2.35
N LYS A 148 2.07 -8.99 -2.50
CA LYS A 148 0.93 -9.59 -3.19
C LYS A 148 -0.39 -9.18 -2.53
N GLY A 149 -0.43 -9.20 -1.20
CA GLY A 149 -1.55 -8.69 -0.41
C GLY A 149 -1.86 -7.22 -0.75
N LEU A 150 -0.87 -6.34 -0.80
CA LEU A 150 -1.11 -4.94 -1.23
C LEU A 150 -1.77 -4.88 -2.61
N LEU A 151 -1.19 -5.60 -3.58
CA LEU A 151 -1.69 -5.61 -4.95
C LEU A 151 -3.13 -6.09 -4.96
N GLU A 152 -3.47 -7.22 -4.33
CA GLU A 152 -4.82 -7.82 -4.24
C GLU A 152 -5.91 -6.89 -3.70
N HIS A 153 -5.54 -5.84 -2.96
CA HIS A 153 -6.50 -4.88 -2.41
C HIS A 153 -6.62 -3.58 -3.22
N ILE A 154 -5.92 -3.45 -4.34
CA ILE A 154 -6.13 -2.33 -5.27
C ILE A 154 -7.52 -2.47 -5.92
N PRO A 155 -8.37 -1.42 -5.92
CA PRO A 155 -9.59 -1.42 -6.71
C PRO A 155 -9.30 -1.61 -8.20
N ASN A 156 -10.06 -2.47 -8.89
CA ASN A 156 -9.86 -2.73 -10.32
C ASN A 156 -9.92 -1.47 -11.19
N SER A 157 -10.72 -0.49 -10.79
CA SER A 157 -10.82 0.82 -11.46
C SER A 157 -9.51 1.63 -11.46
N LEU A 158 -8.56 1.30 -10.58
CA LEU A 158 -7.27 2.00 -10.47
C LEU A 158 -6.14 1.29 -11.22
N LEU A 159 -6.34 0.05 -11.67
CA LEU A 159 -5.27 -0.76 -12.25
C LEU A 159 -4.63 -0.12 -13.49
N GLU A 160 -5.44 0.48 -14.38
CA GLU A 160 -4.91 1.18 -15.56
C GLU A 160 -4.02 2.37 -15.19
N ALA A 161 -4.45 3.15 -14.20
CA ALA A 161 -3.66 4.28 -13.70
C ALA A 161 -2.36 3.78 -13.06
N CYS A 162 -2.41 2.70 -12.27
CA CYS A 162 -1.22 2.06 -11.72
C CYS A 162 -0.25 1.61 -12.82
N ARG A 163 -0.73 0.93 -13.87
CA ARG A 163 0.10 0.51 -15.01
C ARG A 163 0.77 1.69 -15.69
N ALA A 164 0.02 2.75 -15.97
CA ALA A 164 0.55 3.94 -16.62
C ALA A 164 1.67 4.59 -15.79
N TYR A 165 1.51 4.65 -14.47
CA TYR A 165 2.55 5.21 -13.59
C TYR A 165 3.72 4.28 -13.37
N ALA A 166 3.49 2.97 -13.28
CA ALA A 166 4.57 1.99 -13.21
C ALA A 166 5.47 2.07 -14.46
N LYS A 167 4.87 2.25 -15.66
CA LYS A 167 5.61 2.52 -16.91
C LYS A 167 6.44 3.81 -16.82
N LYS A 168 5.86 4.91 -16.32
CA LYS A 168 6.60 6.17 -16.07
C LYS A 168 7.77 5.99 -15.10
N ILE A 169 7.62 5.18 -14.06
CA ILE A 169 8.67 4.90 -13.06
C ILE A 169 9.86 4.15 -13.69
N VAL A 170 9.60 3.07 -14.44
CA VAL A 170 10.68 2.26 -15.05
C VAL A 170 11.28 2.91 -16.29
N GLY A 171 10.47 3.69 -17.02
CA GLY A 171 10.87 4.46 -18.19
C GLY A 171 12.00 5.42 -17.83
N GLY A 172 13.16 5.26 -18.46
CA GLY A 172 14.29 6.19 -18.28
C GLY A 172 14.08 7.52 -19.00
N SER A 173 15.11 8.37 -19.02
CA SER A 173 15.23 9.35 -20.09
C SER A 173 15.16 8.64 -21.45
N THR A 174 14.67 9.33 -22.47
CA THR A 174 14.24 8.87 -23.82
C THR A 174 15.22 8.01 -24.63
N SER A 175 16.35 7.57 -24.08
CA SER A 175 17.46 6.90 -24.78
C SER A 175 17.75 5.45 -24.38
N LYS A 176 16.96 4.80 -23.52
CA LYS A 176 17.08 3.35 -23.27
C LYS A 176 15.76 2.63 -23.54
N PRO A 177 15.74 1.56 -24.37
CA PRO A 177 14.55 0.75 -24.56
C PRO A 177 14.08 0.20 -23.21
N GLU A 178 12.78 0.23 -22.97
CA GLU A 178 12.15 -0.42 -21.82
C GLU A 178 12.58 -1.89 -21.82
N SER A 179 13.20 -2.37 -20.74
CA SER A 179 13.53 -3.78 -20.68
C SER A 179 12.23 -4.57 -20.68
N LEU A 180 12.12 -5.56 -21.56
CA LEU A 180 10.93 -6.40 -21.69
C LEU A 180 10.47 -6.98 -20.34
N GLY A 181 11.41 -7.27 -19.44
CA GLY A 181 11.12 -7.77 -18.08
C GLY A 181 10.37 -6.76 -17.19
N TRP A 182 10.54 -5.45 -17.36
CA TRP A 182 9.75 -4.48 -16.59
C TRP A 182 8.31 -4.41 -17.08
N LEU A 183 8.08 -4.46 -18.39
CA LEU A 183 6.74 -4.47 -18.95
C LEU A 183 5.98 -5.73 -18.53
N GLU A 184 6.63 -6.89 -18.60
CA GLU A 184 6.08 -8.15 -18.10
C GLU A 184 5.71 -8.07 -16.62
N ARG A 185 6.62 -7.54 -15.78
CA ARG A 185 6.34 -7.34 -14.35
C ARG A 185 5.14 -6.42 -14.12
N ILE A 186 5.02 -5.33 -14.88
CA ILE A 186 3.89 -4.39 -14.76
C ILE A 186 2.57 -5.08 -15.11
N GLU A 187 2.53 -5.85 -16.20
CA GLU A 187 1.33 -6.57 -16.61
C GLU A 187 0.98 -7.75 -15.68
N ASN A 188 1.96 -8.31 -14.98
CA ASN A 188 1.73 -9.33 -13.96
C ASN A 188 1.19 -8.71 -12.65
N GLU A 189 1.77 -7.60 -12.21
CA GLU A 189 1.45 -7.02 -10.89
C GLU A 189 0.21 -6.11 -10.91
N PHE A 190 0.03 -5.31 -11.97
CA PHE A 190 -1.04 -4.29 -12.05
C PHE A 190 -2.15 -4.69 -13.03
N ASN A 191 -2.53 -5.96 -13.02
CA ASN A 191 -3.63 -6.50 -13.81
C ASN A 191 -4.70 -7.12 -12.90
N SER A 192 -5.80 -7.57 -13.50
CA SER A 192 -6.91 -8.24 -12.82
C SER A 192 -6.48 -9.54 -12.12
N HIS A 193 -5.51 -10.25 -12.72
CA HIS A 193 -4.90 -11.46 -12.17
C HIS A 193 -3.48 -11.11 -11.74
N ARG A 194 -3.32 -10.88 -10.44
CA ARG A 194 -2.10 -10.31 -9.86
C ARG A 194 -1.10 -11.42 -9.56
N VAL A 195 0.04 -11.35 -10.21
CA VAL A 195 1.14 -12.30 -10.05
C VAL A 195 2.37 -11.53 -9.63
N VAL A 196 2.92 -11.93 -8.48
CA VAL A 196 4.19 -11.42 -7.99
C VAL A 196 5.21 -12.53 -8.11
N HIS A 197 6.31 -12.24 -8.82
CA HIS A 197 7.45 -13.15 -8.89
C HIS A 197 8.45 -12.74 -7.82
N ALA A 198 9.01 -13.73 -7.12
CA ALA A 198 10.12 -13.48 -6.20
C ALA A 198 11.26 -12.77 -6.97
N PRO A 199 11.94 -11.81 -6.35
CA PRO A 199 13.11 -11.20 -6.97
C PRO A 199 14.13 -12.30 -7.29
N ALA A 200 14.79 -12.19 -8.44
CA ALA A 200 15.90 -13.08 -8.75
C ALA A 200 16.93 -12.95 -7.61
N LEU A 201 17.17 -14.05 -6.89
CA LEU A 201 18.18 -14.09 -5.84
C LEU A 201 19.50 -13.54 -6.40
N PRO A 202 20.26 -12.74 -5.64
CA PRO A 202 21.62 -12.42 -6.04
C PRO A 202 22.32 -13.74 -6.30
N ARG A 203 22.86 -13.92 -7.52
CA ARG A 203 23.82 -15.00 -7.74
C ARG A 203 24.97 -14.71 -6.79
N HIS A 204 25.06 -15.44 -5.70
CA HIS A 204 26.31 -15.59 -4.99
C HIS A 204 27.21 -16.36 -5.96
N ASP A 205 27.89 -15.62 -6.83
CA ASP A 205 29.05 -16.13 -7.57
C ASP A 205 30.09 -16.47 -6.51
N CYS A 206 30.01 -17.69 -5.97
CA CYS A 206 31.14 -18.37 -5.37
C CYS A 206 32.16 -18.57 -6.48
N SER A 207 32.95 -17.54 -6.75
CA SER A 207 34.23 -17.71 -7.41
C SER A 207 35.15 -18.40 -6.39
N PRO A 208 35.60 -19.64 -6.62
CA PRO A 208 36.71 -20.17 -5.85
C PRO A 208 37.93 -19.36 -6.26
N THR A 209 38.41 -18.50 -5.35
CA THR A 209 39.70 -17.84 -5.48
C THR A 209 40.74 -18.93 -5.73
N ALA A 210 41.36 -18.87 -6.90
CA ALA A 210 42.52 -19.67 -7.23
C ALA A 210 43.59 -19.44 -6.16
N LEU A 211 43.95 -20.51 -5.44
CA LEU A 211 45.20 -20.56 -4.70
C LEU A 211 46.31 -20.80 -5.73
N GLY A 212 47.08 -19.74 -5.98
CA GLY A 212 48.44 -19.83 -6.49
C GLY A 212 49.43 -19.80 -5.34
#